data_AF-A0A553DRK5-F1
#
_entry.id   AF-A0A553DRK5-F1
#
_cell.length_a   1.000
_cell.length_b   1.000
_cell.length_c   1.000
_cell.angle_alpha   90.00
_cell.angle_beta   90.00
_cell.angle_gamma   90.00
#
_symmetry.space_group_name_H-M   'P 1'
#
loop_
_entity.id
_entity.type
_entity.pdbx_description
1 polymer ?
#
loop_
_entity_poly.entity_id
_entity_poly.type
_entity_poly.pdbx_seq_one_letter_code
_entity_poly.pdbx_strand_id
1 'polypeptide(L)'
;MNTITQKDIKLPENKALVNLFAIISLAIVGTILAKTTDFSTLNLNPFNKTPQNASALFGNKKASSVASVSDVATAALAFKATLTTTQQATLEQTYTTTLARKWSNLPCGSSCRNGVRFADLTSAQLTSALAVVQAALGTGTNNGYDEFESIRIAEDYLNANGGGSGYTSGLRWMCFLGTPSATGTWMLQFGGHHYAANIAFKNGHVIGATPLFVALEPATFTYNSVYYAPMEDERTAFRNMLASLSSTQFATAKLTTTFSDCLMSPGESNGNTNTMPTTKQGLICSGLSTTQQNLVIAAMQTYVQDLDATTAASLMALYTSELSTTYVAFTGSATVGSASTFLASNSNYVRIDGPHVWIEFACQTGVVFPSQIHYHSVWRDHVSDYGVDLAGSSIDNLSVNDVSLVSKIKIYPNPTTDVLSISNESSFTNANFSITDITGRTILKKSAVSGTSANINVASLSKGTYIVKIEDEGKSMTSKFIKK
;
A
#
# COMPACT_ATOMS: atom_id res chain seq x y z
N MET A 1 54.76 -12.67 -37.62
CA MET A 1 55.83 -13.67 -37.38
C MET A 1 56.24 -13.61 -35.92
N ASN A 2 55.98 -14.71 -35.22
CA ASN A 2 56.83 -15.37 -34.21
C ASN A 2 56.03 -15.85 -32.98
N THR A 3 55.55 -17.09 -33.16
CA THR A 3 55.26 -18.12 -32.18
C THR A 3 56.45 -18.37 -31.24
N ILE A 4 56.20 -18.57 -29.94
CA ILE A 4 56.92 -19.56 -29.12
C ILE A 4 55.95 -20.20 -28.11
N THR A 5 56.00 -21.52 -28.09
CA THR A 5 55.25 -22.50 -27.30
C THR A 5 55.99 -22.89 -26.00
N GLN A 6 55.19 -23.14 -24.96
CA GLN A 6 55.30 -24.07 -23.82
C GLN A 6 56.65 -24.66 -23.37
N LYS A 7 56.90 -24.62 -22.05
CA LYS A 7 57.60 -25.71 -21.36
C LYS A 7 57.07 -25.92 -19.94
N ASP A 8 56.74 -27.16 -19.65
CA ASP A 8 56.26 -27.71 -18.39
C ASP A 8 57.24 -27.51 -17.23
N ILE A 9 56.73 -27.16 -16.05
CA ILE A 9 57.40 -27.41 -14.77
C ILE A 9 56.37 -28.01 -13.79
N LYS A 10 56.49 -29.32 -13.57
CA LYS A 10 55.93 -30.03 -12.41
C LYS A 10 56.68 -29.60 -11.15
N LEU A 11 55.96 -29.32 -10.07
CA LEU A 11 56.51 -29.28 -8.70
C LEU A 11 55.69 -30.22 -7.78
N PRO A 12 56.33 -30.76 -6.72
CA PRO A 12 56.05 -32.10 -6.20
C PRO A 12 54.96 -32.15 -5.12
N GLU A 13 54.28 -33.31 -5.04
CA GLU A 13 53.50 -33.71 -3.87
C GLU A 13 54.41 -33.78 -2.64
N ASN A 14 54.09 -33.02 -1.59
CA ASN A 14 54.70 -33.24 -0.28
C ASN A 14 53.63 -33.34 0.81
N LYS A 15 53.37 -34.60 1.19
CA LYS A 15 52.47 -35.04 2.26
C LYS A 15 53.09 -34.73 3.62
N ALA A 16 52.99 -33.50 4.09
CA ALA A 16 53.32 -33.16 5.47
C ALA A 16 52.79 -31.76 5.82
N LEU A 17 51.47 -31.62 6.06
CA LEU A 17 50.89 -30.45 6.76
C LEU A 17 49.43 -30.66 7.21
N VAL A 18 48.94 -31.92 7.28
CA VAL A 18 47.55 -32.25 7.65
C VAL A 18 47.35 -32.44 9.17
N ASN A 19 48.42 -32.43 9.98
CA ASN A 19 48.32 -32.78 11.42
C ASN A 19 48.78 -31.69 12.40
N LEU A 20 48.40 -30.42 12.21
CA LEU A 20 48.68 -29.37 13.21
C LEU A 20 47.54 -28.39 13.49
N PHE A 21 46.27 -28.83 13.41
CA PHE A 21 45.13 -28.05 13.93
C PHE A 21 44.08 -28.92 14.66
N ALA A 22 44.52 -30.04 15.26
CA ALA A 22 43.63 -30.93 16.01
C ALA A 22 43.89 -30.99 17.53
N ILE A 23 44.82 -30.19 18.09
CA ILE A 23 45.24 -30.34 19.50
C ILE A 23 45.32 -29.00 20.26
N ILE A 24 44.53 -27.99 19.91
CA ILE A 24 44.29 -26.81 20.77
C ILE A 24 42.79 -26.49 20.86
N SER A 25 41.95 -27.53 20.92
CA SER A 25 40.50 -27.36 21.13
C SER A 25 39.94 -28.24 22.25
N LEU A 26 40.79 -28.98 22.98
CA LEU A 26 40.38 -29.85 24.10
C LEU A 26 41.10 -29.46 25.40
N ALA A 27 40.99 -28.20 25.82
CA ALA A 27 41.42 -27.80 27.17
C ALA A 27 40.63 -26.62 27.78
N ILE A 28 39.61 -26.07 27.10
CA ILE A 28 38.71 -25.04 27.66
C ILE A 28 37.24 -25.46 27.46
N VAL A 29 36.96 -26.75 27.62
CA VAL A 29 35.59 -27.31 27.66
C VAL A 29 35.45 -28.25 28.87
N GLY A 30 36.12 -27.91 29.97
CA GLY A 30 36.17 -28.76 31.18
C GLY A 30 35.68 -28.10 32.46
N THR A 31 35.19 -26.85 32.42
CA THR A 31 34.89 -26.11 33.67
C THR A 31 33.68 -25.20 33.63
N ILE A 32 32.70 -25.46 32.75
CA ILE A 32 31.34 -24.94 32.93
C ILE A 32 30.35 -26.04 32.50
N LEU A 33 30.29 -27.11 33.28
CA LEU A 33 29.18 -28.08 33.24
C LEU A 33 28.53 -28.08 34.63
N ALA A 34 27.72 -27.05 34.90
CA ALA A 34 26.70 -27.10 35.93
C ALA A 34 25.62 -26.07 35.60
N LYS A 35 24.42 -26.59 35.26
CA LYS A 35 23.13 -25.89 35.09
C LYS A 35 23.00 -25.03 33.83
N THR A 36 22.42 -25.62 32.77
CA THR A 36 21.05 -25.33 32.30
C THR A 36 20.76 -26.21 31.07
N THR A 37 19.64 -26.91 31.11
CA THR A 37 19.06 -27.67 30.01
C THR A 37 18.42 -26.72 28.98
N ASP A 38 19.03 -26.52 27.81
CA ASP A 38 18.34 -26.42 26.51
C ASP A 38 19.39 -26.33 25.38
N PHE A 39 19.38 -27.26 24.44
CA PHE A 39 20.30 -27.30 23.29
C PHE A 39 19.53 -27.32 21.97
N SER A 40 18.47 -26.51 21.87
CA SER A 40 17.61 -26.45 20.68
C SER A 40 17.74 -25.14 19.85
N THR A 41 18.68 -24.24 20.14
CA THR A 41 18.71 -22.92 19.45
C THR A 41 20.07 -22.43 18.93
N LEU A 42 20.92 -23.31 18.38
CA LEU A 42 22.04 -22.87 17.53
C LEU A 42 21.68 -23.05 16.06
N ASN A 43 20.87 -22.13 15.55
CA ASN A 43 20.56 -22.01 14.13
C ASN A 43 21.67 -21.18 13.44
N LEU A 44 22.64 -21.85 12.84
CA LEU A 44 23.65 -21.25 11.96
C LEU A 44 23.12 -21.15 10.52
N ASN A 45 21.99 -20.45 10.32
CA ASN A 45 21.51 -20.06 8.99
C ASN A 45 21.59 -18.54 8.84
N PRO A 46 22.39 -17.99 7.90
CA PRO A 46 22.45 -16.55 7.66
C PRO A 46 21.16 -15.97 7.03
N PHE A 47 20.15 -16.79 6.75
CA PHE A 47 18.90 -16.41 6.09
C PHE A 47 17.69 -16.16 7.02
N ASN A 48 17.88 -16.19 8.34
CA ASN A 48 16.77 -16.06 9.30
C ASN A 48 16.69 -14.69 9.98
N LYS A 49 17.19 -13.62 9.35
CA LYS A 49 16.96 -12.25 9.84
C LYS A 49 15.56 -11.81 9.44
N THR A 50 14.68 -11.63 10.42
CA THR A 50 13.48 -10.82 10.23
C THR A 50 13.91 -9.42 9.78
N PRO A 51 13.32 -8.83 8.72
CA PRO A 51 13.57 -7.44 8.35
C PRO A 51 13.46 -6.54 9.58
N GLN A 52 14.40 -5.62 9.76
CA GLN A 52 14.37 -4.66 10.86
C GLN A 52 14.17 -3.25 10.34
N ASN A 53 13.28 -2.54 11.04
CA ASN A 53 12.52 -1.41 10.55
C ASN A 53 13.37 -0.13 10.44
N ALA A 54 13.14 0.68 9.41
CA ALA A 54 13.70 2.05 9.35
C ALA A 54 13.08 2.95 10.42
N SER A 55 11.87 2.62 10.87
CA SER A 55 11.17 3.26 11.99
C SER A 55 11.90 3.15 13.35
N ALA A 56 12.91 2.28 13.50
CA ALA A 56 13.73 2.21 14.71
C ALA A 56 14.71 3.40 14.87
N LEU A 57 14.91 4.22 13.83
CA LEU A 57 15.83 5.36 13.84
C LEU A 57 15.20 6.67 14.32
N PHE A 58 13.87 6.72 14.48
CA PHE A 58 13.15 7.87 14.99
C PHE A 58 12.29 7.44 16.17
N GLY A 59 12.51 8.07 17.33
CA GLY A 59 11.94 7.64 18.61
C GLY A 59 10.47 7.25 18.50
N ASN A 60 10.13 6.07 19.04
CA ASN A 60 8.80 5.49 19.10
C ASN A 60 7.73 6.55 19.41
N LYS A 61 7.05 7.06 18.38
CA LYS A 61 5.72 7.63 18.58
C LYS A 61 4.83 6.45 18.96
N LYS A 62 4.34 6.48 20.21
CA LYS A 62 3.16 5.71 20.66
C LYS A 62 2.16 5.66 19.50
N ALA A 63 1.60 4.48 19.21
CA ALA A 63 0.50 4.29 18.26
C ALA A 63 -0.47 5.48 18.37
N SER A 64 -0.29 6.45 17.49
CA SER A 64 -0.97 7.73 17.56
C SER A 64 -2.22 7.60 16.72
N SER A 65 -3.27 8.24 17.21
CA SER A 65 -4.58 8.41 16.58
C SER A 65 -4.52 8.42 15.05
N VAL A 66 -5.54 7.81 14.44
CA VAL A 66 -5.95 7.95 13.03
C VAL A 66 -5.43 9.26 12.44
N ALA A 67 -4.51 9.19 11.48
CA ALA A 67 -4.05 10.38 10.76
C ALA A 67 -5.26 10.96 10.03
N SER A 68 -5.67 12.14 10.43
CA SER A 68 -6.72 12.90 9.77
C SER A 68 -6.09 13.77 8.67
N VAL A 69 -6.88 14.18 7.67
CA VAL A 69 -6.44 15.19 6.68
C VAL A 69 -5.91 16.46 7.37
N SER A 70 -6.41 16.77 8.57
CA SER A 70 -5.91 17.86 9.42
C SER A 70 -4.46 17.64 9.88
N ASP A 71 -4.05 16.43 10.18
CA ASP A 71 -2.67 16.12 10.59
C ASP A 71 -1.71 16.29 9.42
N VAL A 72 -2.09 15.80 8.23
CA VAL A 72 -1.32 16.00 6.99
C VAL A 72 -1.18 17.49 6.67
N ALA A 73 -2.29 18.24 6.73
CA ALA A 73 -2.29 19.68 6.48
C ALA A 73 -1.42 20.43 7.50
N THR A 74 -1.47 20.04 8.78
CA THR A 74 -0.65 20.63 9.84
C THR A 74 0.82 20.39 9.60
N ALA A 75 1.21 19.15 9.28
CA ALA A 75 2.60 18.81 8.95
C ALA A 75 3.07 19.56 7.70
N ALA A 76 2.24 19.65 6.65
CA ALA A 76 2.54 20.36 5.41
C ALA A 76 2.79 21.86 5.64
N LEU A 77 1.94 22.51 6.43
CA LEU A 77 2.11 23.93 6.78
C LEU A 77 3.34 24.16 7.66
N ALA A 78 3.61 23.25 8.61
CA ALA A 78 4.82 23.30 9.43
C ALA A 78 6.09 23.18 8.57
N PHE A 79 6.12 22.24 7.62
CA PHE A 79 7.23 22.11 6.67
C PHE A 79 7.38 23.36 5.82
N LYS A 80 6.30 23.88 5.21
CA LYS A 80 6.34 25.10 4.40
C LYS A 80 6.92 26.29 5.17
N ALA A 81 6.61 26.41 6.47
CA ALA A 81 7.13 27.48 7.32
C ALA A 81 8.66 27.41 7.55
N THR A 82 9.28 26.25 7.37
CA THR A 82 10.75 26.09 7.47
C THR A 82 11.50 26.55 6.21
N LEU A 83 10.79 26.80 5.11
CA LEU A 83 11.36 27.05 3.79
C LEU A 83 11.54 28.54 3.50
N THR A 84 12.55 28.86 2.70
CA THR A 84 12.69 30.20 2.08
C THR A 84 11.55 30.47 1.10
N THR A 85 11.28 31.74 0.77
CA THR A 85 10.23 32.11 -0.20
C THR A 85 10.42 31.42 -1.56
N THR A 86 11.66 31.27 -2.03
CA THR A 86 11.95 30.55 -3.28
C THR A 86 11.62 29.07 -3.16
N GLN A 87 12.00 28.40 -2.06
CA GLN A 87 11.65 27.00 -1.82
C GLN A 87 10.13 26.83 -1.67
N GLN A 88 9.43 27.76 -1.03
CA GLN A 88 7.97 27.72 -0.91
C GLN A 88 7.28 27.81 -2.27
N ALA A 89 7.76 28.68 -3.17
CA ALA A 89 7.23 28.80 -4.54
C ALA A 89 7.50 27.54 -5.38
N THR A 90 8.60 26.84 -5.13
CA THR A 90 8.89 25.55 -5.76
C THR A 90 8.00 24.43 -5.19
N LEU A 91 7.80 24.42 -3.87
CA LEU A 91 6.99 23.43 -3.14
C LEU A 91 5.50 23.52 -3.48
N GLU A 92 4.93 24.72 -3.43
CA GLU A 92 3.49 24.95 -3.62
C GLU A 92 3.23 25.53 -5.00
N GLN A 93 2.53 24.77 -5.83
CA GLN A 93 2.20 25.15 -7.21
C GLN A 93 0.69 25.06 -7.43
N THR A 94 0.18 25.81 -8.40
CA THR A 94 -1.23 25.70 -8.79
C THR A 94 -1.48 24.33 -9.43
N TYR A 95 -2.55 23.66 -9.01
CA TYR A 95 -2.96 22.39 -9.61
C TYR A 95 -3.18 22.54 -11.12
N THR A 96 -2.60 21.61 -11.88
CA THR A 96 -2.98 21.33 -13.27
C THR A 96 -2.89 19.82 -13.48
N THR A 97 -3.65 19.29 -14.44
CA THR A 97 -3.59 17.86 -14.79
C THR A 97 -2.18 17.45 -15.24
N THR A 98 -1.48 18.33 -15.96
CA THR A 98 -0.09 18.14 -16.37
C THR A 98 0.85 18.01 -15.18
N LEU A 99 0.73 18.88 -14.17
CA LEU A 99 1.57 18.78 -12.97
C LEU A 99 1.20 17.54 -12.15
N ALA A 100 -0.09 17.25 -11.96
CA ALA A 100 -0.54 16.07 -11.22
C ALA A 100 0.03 14.76 -11.81
N ARG A 101 0.20 14.71 -13.13
CA ARG A 101 0.71 13.55 -13.87
C ARG A 101 2.22 13.65 -14.17
N LYS A 102 2.93 14.66 -13.66
CA LYS A 102 4.36 14.83 -13.95
C LYS A 102 5.22 14.00 -13.01
N TRP A 103 5.69 12.86 -13.52
CA TRP A 103 6.62 11.98 -12.83
C TRP A 103 7.36 11.08 -13.83
N SER A 104 8.53 10.57 -13.44
CA SER A 104 9.25 9.53 -14.18
C SER A 104 9.89 8.54 -13.22
N ASN A 105 9.97 7.26 -13.62
CA ASN A 105 10.67 6.20 -12.91
C ASN A 105 12.16 6.14 -13.26
N LEU A 106 12.68 7.06 -14.06
CA LEU A 106 14.10 7.09 -14.43
C LEU A 106 14.92 7.90 -13.42
N PRO A 107 16.22 7.61 -13.25
CA PRO A 107 17.14 8.50 -12.56
C PRO A 107 17.24 9.81 -13.37
N CYS A 108 16.60 10.87 -12.90
CA CYS A 108 16.49 12.12 -13.63
C CYS A 108 16.71 13.34 -12.72
N GLY A 109 17.12 14.45 -13.34
CA GLY A 109 17.33 15.74 -12.67
C GLY A 109 16.02 16.44 -12.30
N SER A 110 16.10 17.73 -11.92
CA SER A 110 14.95 18.49 -11.40
C SER A 110 13.80 18.72 -12.39
N SER A 111 13.97 18.46 -13.69
CA SER A 111 12.96 18.74 -14.70
C SER A 111 11.83 17.70 -14.78
N CYS A 112 12.05 16.48 -14.29
CA CYS A 112 11.12 15.35 -14.47
C CYS A 112 10.07 15.19 -13.36
N ARG A 113 10.22 15.90 -12.23
CA ARG A 113 9.33 15.84 -11.06
C ARG A 113 9.06 17.24 -10.52
N ASN A 114 7.92 17.42 -9.85
CA ASN A 114 7.54 18.71 -9.28
C ASN A 114 8.11 18.90 -7.88
N GLY A 115 8.18 20.15 -7.43
CA GLY A 115 8.40 20.42 -6.02
C GLY A 115 9.87 20.52 -5.61
N VAL A 116 10.07 20.67 -4.31
CA VAL A 116 11.41 20.81 -3.72
C VAL A 116 12.09 19.45 -3.63
N ARG A 117 13.37 19.42 -3.95
CA ARG A 117 14.21 18.22 -3.86
C ARG A 117 14.79 18.09 -2.46
N PHE A 118 14.76 16.89 -1.89
CA PHE A 118 15.22 16.62 -0.53
C PHE A 118 16.70 16.92 -0.34
N ALA A 119 17.54 16.67 -1.36
CA ALA A 119 18.96 17.02 -1.35
C ALA A 119 19.24 18.53 -1.23
N ASP A 120 18.26 19.40 -1.53
CA ASP A 120 18.39 20.86 -1.41
C ASP A 120 17.83 21.40 -0.09
N LEU A 121 17.39 20.51 0.82
CA LEU A 121 16.86 20.86 2.13
C LEU A 121 17.97 20.78 3.19
N THR A 122 17.92 21.68 4.17
CA THR A 122 18.68 21.51 5.41
C THR A 122 18.15 20.31 6.20
N SER A 123 18.92 19.78 7.17
CA SER A 123 18.50 18.65 7.99
C SER A 123 17.17 18.90 8.73
N ALA A 124 16.93 20.13 9.21
CA ALA A 124 15.67 20.50 9.87
C ALA A 124 14.49 20.56 8.90
N GLN A 125 14.71 21.07 7.69
CA GLN A 125 13.71 21.09 6.62
C GLN A 125 13.38 19.67 6.14
N LEU A 126 14.39 18.81 5.94
CA LEU A 126 14.21 17.41 5.57
C LEU A 126 13.42 16.64 6.63
N THR A 127 13.73 16.84 7.91
CA THR A 127 12.97 16.26 9.02
C THR A 127 11.50 16.67 8.95
N SER A 128 11.22 17.93 8.66
CA SER A 128 9.86 18.44 8.52
C SER A 128 9.15 17.90 7.28
N ALA A 129 9.86 17.72 6.16
CA ALA A 129 9.33 17.10 4.95
C ALA A 129 8.94 15.63 5.19
N LEU A 130 9.82 14.85 5.84
CA LEU A 130 9.54 13.45 6.20
C LEU A 130 8.36 13.33 7.17
N ALA A 131 8.14 14.31 8.05
CA ALA A 131 6.95 14.35 8.89
C ALA A 131 5.65 14.51 8.10
N VAL A 132 5.67 15.18 6.93
CA VAL A 132 4.51 15.23 6.02
C VAL A 132 4.24 13.85 5.43
N VAL A 133 5.28 13.15 4.97
CA VAL A 133 5.15 11.79 4.42
C VAL A 133 4.61 10.83 5.48
N GLN A 134 5.16 10.89 6.70
CA GLN A 134 4.71 10.07 7.82
C GLN A 134 3.26 10.36 8.23
N ALA A 135 2.81 11.62 8.12
CA ALA A 135 1.42 11.95 8.40
C ALA A 135 0.46 11.45 7.32
N ALA A 136 0.92 11.38 6.06
CA ALA A 136 0.10 10.99 4.92
C ALA A 136 0.01 9.47 4.71
N LEU A 137 0.97 8.71 5.23
CA LEU A 137 1.07 7.26 5.06
C LEU A 137 0.76 6.49 6.35
N GLY A 138 0.42 5.22 6.18
CA GLY A 138 0.28 4.24 7.25
C GLY A 138 1.58 4.06 8.04
N THR A 139 1.43 3.62 9.29
CA THR A 139 2.54 3.41 10.23
C THR A 139 2.76 1.94 10.57
N GLY A 140 2.28 1.02 9.73
CA GLY A 140 2.53 -0.40 9.92
C GLY A 140 3.98 -0.75 9.61
N THR A 141 4.36 -1.99 9.91
CA THR A 141 5.69 -2.52 9.57
C THR A 141 5.70 -2.90 8.10
N ASN A 142 6.78 -2.52 7.40
CA ASN A 142 6.96 -2.84 5.98
C ASN A 142 5.82 -2.35 5.06
N ASN A 143 5.12 -1.29 5.49
CA ASN A 143 4.12 -0.59 4.69
C ASN A 143 4.17 0.91 5.02
N GLY A 144 3.51 1.72 4.20
CA GLY A 144 3.38 3.16 4.33
C GLY A 144 4.73 3.85 4.47
N TYR A 145 4.92 4.56 5.60
CA TYR A 145 6.16 5.30 5.83
C TYR A 145 7.40 4.40 5.94
N ASP A 146 7.27 3.20 6.51
CA ASP A 146 8.40 2.28 6.70
C ASP A 146 8.89 1.72 5.37
N GLU A 147 7.96 1.42 4.46
CA GLU A 147 8.28 1.00 3.09
C GLU A 147 8.92 2.16 2.29
N PHE A 148 8.32 3.35 2.33
CA PHE A 148 8.87 4.55 1.68
C PHE A 148 10.33 4.82 2.11
N GLU A 149 10.60 4.78 3.41
CA GLU A 149 11.94 5.03 3.94
C GLU A 149 12.92 3.91 3.57
N SER A 150 12.49 2.65 3.61
CA SER A 150 13.31 1.51 3.19
C SER A 150 13.68 1.60 1.70
N ILE A 151 12.74 2.01 0.84
CA ILE A 151 13.00 2.27 -0.59
C ILE A 151 13.93 3.47 -0.77
N ARG A 152 13.79 4.52 0.05
CA ARG A 152 14.69 5.68 0.06
C ARG A 152 16.12 5.26 0.40
N ILE A 153 16.30 4.38 1.38
CA ILE A 153 17.60 3.81 1.79
C ILE A 153 18.17 2.89 0.69
N ALA A 154 17.33 2.14 -0.02
CA ALA A 154 17.76 1.29 -1.14
C ALA A 154 18.50 2.10 -2.23
N GLU A 155 18.15 3.37 -2.44
CA GLU A 155 18.86 4.25 -3.37
C GLU A 155 20.30 4.53 -2.94
N ASP A 156 20.56 4.74 -1.65
CA ASP A 156 21.93 4.91 -1.14
C ASP A 156 22.72 3.60 -1.20
N TYR A 157 22.03 2.47 -1.02
CA TYR A 157 22.63 1.15 -1.25
C TYR A 157 23.04 0.99 -2.73
N LEU A 158 22.18 1.35 -3.68
CA LEU A 158 22.49 1.32 -5.11
C LEU A 158 23.66 2.26 -5.45
N ASN A 159 23.67 3.47 -4.89
CA ASN A 159 24.78 4.41 -5.02
C ASN A 159 26.12 3.76 -4.67
N ALA A 160 26.17 3.14 -3.49
CA ALA A 160 27.38 2.50 -2.95
C ALA A 160 27.82 1.24 -3.72
N ASN A 161 26.94 0.66 -4.54
CA ASN A 161 27.17 -0.61 -5.23
C ASN A 161 27.16 -0.48 -6.76
N GLY A 162 27.54 0.69 -7.29
CA GLY A 162 27.79 0.87 -8.73
C GLY A 162 26.69 1.57 -9.52
N GLY A 163 25.59 1.99 -8.87
CA GLY A 163 24.56 2.82 -9.50
C GLY A 163 25.03 4.27 -9.75
N GLY A 164 25.93 4.79 -8.91
CA GLY A 164 26.44 6.15 -9.02
C GLY A 164 25.46 7.23 -8.54
N SER A 165 25.79 8.50 -8.79
CA SER A 165 25.10 9.67 -8.20
C SER A 165 23.66 9.89 -8.63
N GLY A 166 23.18 9.14 -9.62
CA GLY A 166 21.76 9.11 -10.01
C GLY A 166 20.86 8.41 -8.98
N TYR A 167 21.46 7.64 -8.06
CA TYR A 167 20.78 6.94 -6.97
C TYR A 167 21.21 7.59 -5.66
N THR A 168 20.27 8.13 -4.90
CA THR A 168 20.48 8.51 -3.50
C THR A 168 19.15 8.84 -2.86
N SER A 169 19.09 8.62 -1.55
CA SER A 169 17.97 8.91 -0.68
C SER A 169 17.57 10.40 -0.65
N GLY A 170 18.46 11.31 -1.09
CA GLY A 170 18.19 12.73 -1.28
C GLY A 170 17.56 13.11 -2.63
N LEU A 171 17.58 12.25 -3.64
CA LEU A 171 16.89 12.44 -4.92
C LEU A 171 15.43 11.99 -4.78
N ARG A 172 14.73 12.72 -3.92
CA ARG A 172 13.29 12.67 -3.69
C ARG A 172 12.72 14.07 -3.77
N TRP A 173 11.47 14.19 -4.17
CA TRP A 173 10.77 15.45 -4.40
C TRP A 173 9.45 15.46 -3.63
N MET A 174 9.03 16.66 -3.23
CA MET A 174 7.72 16.90 -2.64
C MET A 174 7.09 18.17 -3.21
N CYS A 175 5.83 18.07 -3.63
CA CYS A 175 5.05 19.15 -4.18
C CYS A 175 3.66 19.19 -3.53
N PHE A 176 3.16 20.40 -3.27
CA PHE A 176 1.77 20.67 -2.94
C PHE A 176 1.12 21.31 -4.17
N LEU A 177 0.15 20.61 -4.76
CA LEU A 177 -0.66 21.17 -5.83
C LEU A 177 -1.92 21.77 -5.22
N GLY A 178 -1.93 23.09 -5.09
CA GLY A 178 -2.87 23.84 -4.24
C GLY A 178 -2.33 24.04 -2.82
N THR A 179 -2.97 24.94 -2.08
CA THR A 179 -2.55 25.28 -0.70
C THR A 179 -3.00 24.22 0.29
N PRO A 180 -2.09 23.62 1.09
CA PRO A 180 -2.46 22.67 2.13
C PRO A 180 -3.49 23.25 3.09
N SER A 181 -4.56 22.49 3.31
CA SER A 181 -5.66 22.90 4.18
C SER A 181 -6.40 21.68 4.72
N ALA A 182 -6.83 21.76 5.98
CA ALA A 182 -7.64 20.74 6.62
C ALA A 182 -9.04 20.62 6.01
N THR A 183 -9.52 21.64 5.30
CA THR A 183 -10.87 21.66 4.69
C THR A 183 -10.86 22.07 3.22
N GLY A 184 -9.72 22.49 2.69
CA GLY A 184 -9.57 22.91 1.31
C GLY A 184 -9.39 21.73 0.35
N THR A 185 -9.12 22.07 -0.90
CA THR A 185 -8.85 21.11 -1.97
C THR A 185 -7.42 21.26 -2.44
N TRP A 186 -6.64 20.19 -2.38
CA TRP A 186 -5.22 20.20 -2.76
C TRP A 186 -4.73 18.76 -2.96
N MET A 187 -3.54 18.59 -3.54
CA MET A 187 -2.87 17.29 -3.67
C MET A 187 -1.46 17.35 -3.10
N LEU A 188 -1.11 16.32 -2.34
CA LEU A 188 0.25 16.01 -1.93
C LEU A 188 0.86 15.07 -2.98
N GLN A 189 2.01 15.46 -3.53
CA GLN A 189 2.85 14.59 -4.35
C GLN A 189 4.20 14.41 -3.67
N PHE A 190 4.67 13.17 -3.56
CA PHE A 190 6.05 12.90 -3.16
C PHE A 190 6.59 11.61 -3.80
N GLY A 191 7.90 11.53 -3.94
CA GLY A 191 8.53 10.35 -4.51
C GLY A 191 9.87 10.65 -5.19
N GLY A 192 10.34 9.72 -6.01
CA GLY A 192 11.56 9.80 -6.79
C GLY A 192 11.66 8.67 -7.79
N HIS A 193 12.86 8.12 -7.93
CA HIS A 193 13.19 7.05 -8.88
C HIS A 193 12.35 5.80 -8.65
N HIS A 194 12.49 5.17 -7.48
CA HIS A 194 11.74 3.97 -7.10
C HIS A 194 10.44 4.20 -6.31
N TYR A 195 9.88 5.42 -6.31
CA TYR A 195 8.66 5.69 -5.54
C TYR A 195 7.84 6.83 -6.16
N ALA A 196 6.52 6.73 -6.15
CA ALA A 196 5.61 7.84 -6.45
C ALA A 196 4.33 7.69 -5.64
N ALA A 197 3.92 8.73 -4.94
CA ALA A 197 2.61 8.79 -4.30
C ALA A 197 1.93 10.11 -4.60
N ASN A 198 0.64 10.01 -4.94
CA ASN A 198 -0.26 11.13 -5.16
C ASN A 198 -1.49 10.95 -4.27
N ILE A 199 -1.69 11.89 -3.33
CA ILE A 199 -2.85 11.87 -2.44
C ILE A 199 -3.60 13.19 -2.58
N ALA A 200 -4.85 13.11 -3.03
CA ALA A 200 -5.73 14.24 -3.24
C ALA A 200 -6.72 14.40 -2.09
N PHE A 201 -6.87 15.63 -1.62
CA PHE A 201 -7.72 16.01 -0.49
C PHE A 201 -8.79 17.00 -0.93
N LYS A 202 -9.98 16.91 -0.31
CA LYS A 202 -11.09 17.86 -0.48
C LYS A 202 -12.01 17.82 0.72
N ASN A 203 -12.36 19.00 1.25
CA ASN A 203 -13.32 19.14 2.36
C ASN A 203 -12.95 18.31 3.60
N GLY A 204 -11.64 18.10 3.85
CA GLY A 204 -11.16 17.32 4.98
C GLY A 204 -11.18 15.80 4.79
N HIS A 205 -11.37 15.34 3.55
CA HIS A 205 -11.36 13.93 3.20
C HIS A 205 -10.35 13.64 2.09
N VAL A 206 -9.88 12.39 2.03
CA VAL A 206 -9.14 11.87 0.87
C VAL A 206 -10.14 11.58 -0.25
N ILE A 207 -9.89 12.11 -1.45
CA ILE A 207 -10.70 11.91 -2.65
C ILE A 207 -9.99 11.11 -3.75
N GLY A 208 -8.70 10.83 -3.56
CA GLY A 208 -7.88 10.03 -4.45
C GLY A 208 -6.60 9.64 -3.73
N ALA A 209 -6.30 8.35 -3.66
CA ALA A 209 -5.11 7.83 -2.98
C ALA A 209 -4.07 7.23 -3.94
N THR A 210 -4.35 7.31 -5.24
CA THR A 210 -3.54 6.75 -6.31
C THR A 210 -3.22 7.81 -7.37
N PRO A 211 -2.19 7.62 -8.21
CA PRO A 211 -1.31 6.45 -8.30
C PRO A 211 -0.34 6.32 -7.12
N LEU A 212 -0.04 5.07 -6.79
CA LEU A 212 1.14 4.65 -6.04
C LEU A 212 2.03 3.83 -6.98
N PHE A 213 3.33 4.12 -6.98
CA PHE A 213 4.36 3.31 -7.61
C PHE A 213 5.45 3.02 -6.61
N VAL A 214 5.90 1.77 -6.60
CA VAL A 214 7.04 1.31 -5.81
C VAL A 214 7.92 0.42 -6.68
N ALA A 215 9.22 0.60 -6.55
CA ALA A 215 10.19 -0.28 -7.17
C ALA A 215 11.33 -0.61 -6.22
N LEU A 216 12.04 -1.68 -6.51
CA LEU A 216 13.13 -2.11 -5.68
C LEU A 216 14.19 -2.87 -6.47
N GLU A 217 15.42 -2.44 -6.26
CA GLU A 217 16.61 -3.13 -6.70
C GLU A 217 17.71 -3.00 -5.63
N PRO A 218 18.36 -4.10 -5.20
CA PRO A 218 17.94 -5.49 -5.38
C PRO A 218 16.72 -5.84 -4.49
N ALA A 219 16.06 -6.96 -4.78
CA ALA A 219 14.89 -7.47 -4.04
C ALA A 219 15.02 -7.47 -2.50
N THR A 220 16.23 -7.68 -1.99
CA THR A 220 16.55 -7.60 -0.56
C THR A 220 17.99 -7.12 -0.42
N PHE A 221 18.30 -6.40 0.65
CA PHE A 221 19.66 -5.90 0.87
C PHE A 221 19.98 -5.73 2.36
N THR A 222 21.26 -5.64 2.69
CA THR A 222 21.72 -5.25 4.03
C THR A 222 22.53 -3.97 3.92
N TYR A 223 22.13 -2.95 4.65
CA TYR A 223 22.82 -1.65 4.67
C TYR A 223 22.97 -1.16 6.10
N ASN A 224 24.18 -0.74 6.48
CA ASN A 224 24.51 -0.35 7.85
C ASN A 224 24.04 -1.38 8.91
N SER A 225 24.28 -2.66 8.64
CA SER A 225 23.90 -3.81 9.48
C SER A 225 22.39 -4.09 9.63
N VAL A 226 21.52 -3.32 8.95
CA VAL A 226 20.07 -3.54 8.92
C VAL A 226 19.67 -4.28 7.64
N TYR A 227 18.79 -5.28 7.75
CA TYR A 227 18.26 -6.06 6.63
C TYR A 227 16.91 -5.51 6.17
N TYR A 228 16.77 -5.30 4.86
CA TYR A 228 15.61 -4.68 4.23
C TYR A 228 15.04 -5.58 3.12
N ALA A 229 13.71 -5.64 3.06
CA ALA A 229 12.95 -6.33 2.02
C ALA A 229 11.59 -5.65 1.77
N PRO A 230 11.56 -4.35 1.38
CA PRO A 230 10.35 -3.53 1.42
C PRO A 230 9.16 -4.11 0.66
N MET A 231 9.40 -4.73 -0.50
CA MET A 231 8.33 -5.28 -1.36
C MET A 231 8.03 -6.78 -1.13
N GLU A 232 8.51 -7.37 -0.03
CA GLU A 232 8.39 -8.81 0.20
C GLU A 232 6.96 -9.24 0.55
N ASP A 233 6.20 -8.39 1.23
CA ASP A 233 4.82 -8.68 1.63
C ASP A 233 3.89 -8.70 0.41
N GLU A 234 3.99 -7.71 -0.47
CA GLU A 234 3.31 -7.64 -1.77
C GLU A 234 3.65 -8.89 -2.60
N ARG A 235 4.96 -9.17 -2.74
CA ARG A 235 5.43 -10.31 -3.53
C ARG A 235 4.88 -11.61 -2.97
N THR A 236 4.89 -11.79 -1.66
CA THR A 236 4.40 -13.00 -0.99
C THR A 236 2.89 -13.14 -1.13
N ALA A 237 2.13 -12.06 -0.98
CA ALA A 237 0.68 -12.08 -1.16
C ALA A 237 0.30 -12.51 -2.58
N PHE A 238 0.93 -11.95 -3.61
CA PHE A 238 0.72 -12.36 -5.00
C PHE A 238 1.12 -13.80 -5.28
N ARG A 239 2.28 -14.25 -4.78
CA ARG A 239 2.75 -15.63 -4.94
C ARG A 239 1.77 -16.63 -4.32
N ASN A 240 1.27 -16.33 -3.12
CA ASN A 240 0.29 -17.18 -2.44
C ASN A 240 -1.05 -17.21 -3.18
N MET A 241 -1.53 -16.06 -3.64
CA MET A 241 -2.73 -15.95 -4.47
C MET A 241 -2.61 -16.84 -5.72
N LEU A 242 -1.54 -16.72 -6.50
CA LEU A 242 -1.36 -17.48 -7.74
C LEU A 242 -1.11 -18.97 -7.50
N ALA A 243 -0.36 -19.32 -6.46
CA ALA A 243 -0.12 -20.73 -6.11
C ALA A 243 -1.39 -21.45 -5.65
N SER A 244 -2.38 -20.73 -5.15
CA SER A 244 -3.66 -21.31 -4.71
C SER A 244 -4.57 -21.73 -5.87
N LEU A 245 -4.30 -21.32 -7.11
CA LEU A 245 -5.14 -21.61 -8.27
C LEU A 245 -5.08 -23.10 -8.65
N SER A 246 -6.24 -23.68 -9.01
CA SER A 246 -6.27 -24.98 -9.70
C SER A 246 -5.68 -24.86 -11.10
N SER A 247 -5.33 -25.99 -11.73
CA SER A 247 -4.78 -25.99 -13.10
C SER A 247 -5.69 -25.30 -14.12
N THR A 248 -7.01 -25.45 -14.00
CA THR A 248 -7.99 -24.79 -14.89
C THR A 248 -8.07 -23.28 -14.64
N GLN A 249 -8.08 -22.87 -13.37
CA GLN A 249 -8.05 -21.46 -12.98
C GLN A 249 -6.75 -20.79 -13.43
N PHE A 250 -5.61 -21.44 -13.23
CA PHE A 250 -4.30 -20.99 -13.68
C PHE A 250 -4.25 -20.79 -15.20
N ALA A 251 -4.76 -21.75 -15.98
CA ALA A 251 -4.82 -21.63 -17.43
C ALA A 251 -5.69 -20.43 -17.87
N THR A 252 -6.78 -20.16 -17.14
CA THR A 252 -7.68 -19.02 -17.41
C THR A 252 -7.05 -17.67 -17.01
N ALA A 253 -6.31 -17.63 -15.90
CA ALA A 253 -5.64 -16.42 -15.43
C ALA A 253 -4.40 -16.06 -16.26
N LYS A 254 -3.82 -17.01 -16.99
CA LYS A 254 -2.59 -16.81 -17.77
C LYS A 254 -2.87 -15.98 -19.03
N LEU A 255 -2.17 -14.86 -19.14
CA LEU A 255 -2.18 -13.99 -20.32
C LEU A 255 -1.29 -14.56 -21.43
N THR A 256 -1.68 -14.28 -22.68
CA THR A 256 -0.84 -14.52 -23.86
C THR A 256 0.20 -13.41 -24.06
N THR A 257 -0.15 -12.19 -23.66
CA THR A 257 0.74 -11.03 -23.68
C THR A 257 1.81 -11.16 -22.58
N THR A 258 3.04 -10.75 -22.91
CA THR A 258 4.14 -10.62 -21.96
C THR A 258 4.41 -9.14 -21.70
N PHE A 259 4.94 -8.84 -20.51
CA PHE A 259 5.21 -7.47 -20.07
C PHE A 259 6.66 -7.39 -19.60
N SER A 260 7.37 -6.34 -20.02
CA SER A 260 8.70 -6.00 -19.53
C SER A 260 8.69 -4.97 -18.40
N ASP A 261 7.52 -4.37 -18.12
CA ASP A 261 7.28 -3.38 -17.07
C ASP A 261 5.78 -3.36 -16.71
N CYS A 262 5.38 -2.62 -15.68
CA CYS A 262 4.00 -2.27 -15.40
C CYS A 262 3.36 -1.54 -16.60
N LEU A 263 2.13 -1.90 -16.94
CA LEU A 263 1.41 -1.31 -18.06
C LEU A 263 0.99 0.13 -17.75
N MET A 264 0.59 0.41 -16.50
CA MET A 264 -0.04 1.67 -16.10
C MET A 264 0.78 2.48 -15.09
N SER A 265 2.11 2.55 -15.26
CA SER A 265 2.98 3.41 -14.44
C SER A 265 2.46 4.86 -14.33
N PRO A 266 2.72 5.56 -13.21
CA PRO A 266 2.34 6.96 -13.05
C PRO A 266 2.93 7.84 -14.16
N GLY A 267 2.19 8.89 -14.50
CA GLY A 267 2.60 9.91 -15.45
C GLY A 267 2.67 9.47 -16.92
N GLU A 268 2.50 10.45 -17.82
CA GLU A 268 2.48 10.24 -19.28
C GLU A 268 3.91 10.11 -19.86
N SER A 269 4.92 10.59 -19.13
CA SER A 269 6.31 10.70 -19.61
C SER A 269 7.09 9.39 -19.68
N ASN A 270 6.60 8.29 -19.09
CA ASN A 270 7.26 6.98 -19.17
C ASN A 270 6.84 6.17 -20.41
N GLY A 271 6.19 6.79 -21.39
CA GLY A 271 5.78 6.15 -22.65
C GLY A 271 4.50 5.30 -22.55
N ASN A 272 3.89 5.23 -21.36
CA ASN A 272 2.64 4.53 -21.14
C ASN A 272 1.46 5.49 -21.29
N THR A 273 0.38 5.00 -21.91
CA THR A 273 -0.89 5.73 -21.93
C THR A 273 -1.42 5.87 -20.51
N ASN A 274 -2.06 6.99 -20.21
CA ASN A 274 -2.77 7.16 -18.94
C ASN A 274 -4.21 6.64 -18.99
N THR A 275 -4.61 6.09 -20.15
CA THR A 275 -5.94 5.51 -20.35
C THR A 275 -5.93 4.07 -19.89
N MET A 276 -6.62 3.79 -18.78
CA MET A 276 -6.74 2.44 -18.23
C MET A 276 -7.46 1.51 -19.23
N PRO A 277 -7.03 0.25 -19.39
CA PRO A 277 -7.72 -0.71 -20.25
C PRO A 277 -9.17 -0.94 -19.83
N THR A 278 -10.08 -0.87 -20.79
CA THR A 278 -11.53 -1.10 -20.54
C THR A 278 -11.90 -2.58 -20.53
N THR A 279 -11.11 -3.42 -21.20
CA THR A 279 -11.36 -4.86 -21.29
C THR A 279 -10.58 -5.59 -20.20
N LYS A 280 -11.31 -6.15 -19.23
CA LYS A 280 -10.73 -6.98 -18.17
C LYS A 280 -10.29 -8.33 -18.75
N GLN A 281 -9.19 -8.86 -18.22
CA GLN A 281 -8.56 -10.11 -18.70
C GLN A 281 -8.25 -11.04 -17.54
N GLY A 282 -8.14 -12.33 -17.83
CA GLY A 282 -7.77 -13.35 -16.84
C GLY A 282 -8.98 -13.98 -16.17
N LEU A 283 -8.79 -14.40 -14.92
CA LEU A 283 -9.77 -15.16 -14.15
C LEU A 283 -10.61 -14.22 -13.27
N ILE A 284 -11.93 -14.28 -13.42
CA ILE A 284 -12.86 -13.54 -12.58
C ILE A 284 -12.92 -14.14 -11.17
N CYS A 285 -12.91 -13.30 -10.14
CA CYS A 285 -12.87 -13.74 -8.74
C CYS A 285 -14.18 -14.37 -8.25
N SER A 286 -15.31 -14.17 -8.93
CA SER A 286 -16.54 -14.94 -8.66
C SER A 286 -16.40 -16.44 -8.97
N GLY A 287 -15.40 -16.83 -9.78
CA GLY A 287 -15.04 -18.22 -10.04
C GLY A 287 -13.99 -18.80 -9.06
N LEU A 288 -13.63 -18.05 -8.02
CA LEU A 288 -12.69 -18.48 -6.98
C LEU A 288 -13.44 -19.00 -5.74
N SER A 289 -12.81 -19.92 -5.00
CA SER A 289 -13.28 -20.29 -3.66
C SER A 289 -13.10 -19.13 -2.68
N THR A 290 -13.81 -19.15 -1.55
CA THR A 290 -13.67 -18.13 -0.49
C THR A 290 -12.22 -18.00 0.00
N THR A 291 -11.49 -19.12 0.14
CA THR A 291 -10.07 -19.08 0.52
C THR A 291 -9.21 -18.36 -0.52
N GLN A 292 -9.44 -18.61 -1.81
CA GLN A 292 -8.72 -17.94 -2.89
C GLN A 292 -9.10 -16.45 -2.98
N GLN A 293 -10.38 -16.11 -2.80
CA GLN A 293 -10.86 -14.73 -2.73
C GLN A 293 -10.17 -13.94 -1.60
N ASN A 294 -10.02 -14.55 -0.42
CA ASN A 294 -9.30 -13.94 0.70
C ASN A 294 -7.82 -13.68 0.37
N LEU A 295 -7.18 -14.49 -0.49
CA LEU A 295 -5.82 -14.23 -0.95
C LEU A 295 -5.74 -13.06 -1.94
N VAL A 296 -6.78 -12.86 -2.77
CA VAL A 296 -6.89 -11.65 -3.60
C VAL A 296 -7.05 -10.41 -2.72
N ILE A 297 -7.91 -10.49 -1.70
CA ILE A 297 -8.08 -9.41 -0.71
C ILE A 297 -6.75 -9.11 0.00
N ALA A 298 -6.02 -10.14 0.44
CA ALA A 298 -4.73 -9.97 1.08
C ALA A 298 -3.69 -9.28 0.17
N ALA A 299 -3.69 -9.58 -1.13
CA ALA A 299 -2.82 -8.91 -2.10
C ALA A 299 -3.22 -7.45 -2.35
N MET A 300 -4.52 -7.11 -2.33
CA MET A 300 -4.95 -5.69 -2.38
C MET A 300 -4.59 -4.95 -1.09
N GLN A 301 -4.64 -5.63 0.05
CA GLN A 301 -4.41 -5.06 1.37
C GLN A 301 -2.99 -4.52 1.55
N THR A 302 -1.97 -5.15 0.97
CA THR A 302 -0.57 -4.71 1.12
C THR A 302 -0.38 -3.26 0.64
N TYR A 303 -1.04 -2.87 -0.45
CA TYR A 303 -1.01 -1.51 -1.00
C TYR A 303 -1.93 -0.56 -0.24
N VAL A 304 -3.15 -1.00 0.07
CA VAL A 304 -4.15 -0.13 0.70
C VAL A 304 -3.73 0.27 2.12
N GLN A 305 -2.97 -0.58 2.81
CA GLN A 305 -2.44 -0.31 4.15
C GLN A 305 -1.26 0.66 4.17
N ASP A 306 -0.75 1.09 3.01
CA ASP A 306 0.20 2.20 2.93
C ASP A 306 -0.45 3.54 3.26
N LEU A 307 -1.79 3.60 3.29
CA LEU A 307 -2.55 4.79 3.64
C LEU A 307 -2.87 4.86 5.14
N ASP A 308 -3.43 6.00 5.55
CA ASP A 308 -4.03 6.09 6.88
C ASP A 308 -5.15 5.06 7.07
N ALA A 309 -5.37 4.64 8.31
CA ALA A 309 -6.28 3.55 8.63
C ALA A 309 -7.74 3.80 8.19
N THR A 310 -8.21 5.05 8.13
CA THR A 310 -9.60 5.37 7.74
C THR A 310 -9.77 5.21 6.24
N THR A 311 -8.87 5.81 5.46
CA THR A 311 -8.87 5.69 4.01
C THR A 311 -8.67 4.22 3.60
N ALA A 312 -7.71 3.54 4.25
CA ALA A 312 -7.44 2.13 4.01
C ALA A 312 -8.66 1.24 4.25
N ALA A 313 -9.35 1.41 5.38
CA ALA A 313 -10.54 0.62 5.70
C ALA A 313 -11.67 0.82 4.66
N SER A 314 -11.86 2.04 4.19
CA SER A 314 -12.89 2.40 3.22
C SER A 314 -12.61 1.76 1.85
N LEU A 315 -11.37 1.85 1.36
CA LEU A 315 -10.94 1.22 0.11
C LEU A 315 -10.99 -0.31 0.19
N MET A 316 -10.52 -0.91 1.29
CA MET A 316 -10.57 -2.37 1.44
C MET A 316 -11.99 -2.90 1.39
N ALA A 317 -12.93 -2.21 2.03
CA ALA A 317 -14.33 -2.58 1.97
C ALA A 317 -14.94 -2.37 0.58
N LEU A 318 -14.54 -1.31 -0.13
CA LEU A 318 -14.99 -1.06 -1.51
C LEU A 318 -14.54 -2.21 -2.40
N TYR A 319 -13.23 -2.48 -2.42
CA TYR A 319 -12.62 -3.51 -3.25
C TYR A 319 -13.16 -4.91 -2.91
N THR A 320 -13.44 -5.18 -1.62
CA THR A 320 -14.06 -6.43 -1.19
C THR A 320 -15.51 -6.56 -1.69
N SER A 321 -16.29 -5.47 -1.66
CA SER A 321 -17.68 -5.47 -2.16
C SER A 321 -17.77 -5.70 -3.67
N GLU A 322 -16.73 -5.30 -4.41
CA GLU A 322 -16.65 -5.42 -5.86
C GLU A 322 -15.97 -6.70 -6.34
N LEU A 323 -15.45 -7.51 -5.38
CA LEU A 323 -14.57 -8.62 -5.65
C LEU A 323 -15.16 -9.60 -6.67
N SER A 324 -16.47 -9.86 -6.67
CA SER A 324 -17.10 -10.77 -7.63
C SER A 324 -16.91 -10.38 -9.11
N THR A 325 -16.58 -9.11 -9.37
CA THR A 325 -16.32 -8.53 -10.70
C THR A 325 -14.86 -8.14 -10.93
N THR A 326 -13.98 -8.47 -9.97
CA THR A 326 -12.54 -8.27 -10.07
C THR A 326 -11.87 -9.46 -10.75
N TYR A 327 -10.83 -9.19 -11.54
CA TYR A 327 -10.09 -10.18 -12.29
C TYR A 327 -8.65 -10.28 -11.79
N VAL A 328 -8.12 -11.50 -11.81
CA VAL A 328 -6.70 -11.79 -11.61
C VAL A 328 -6.09 -12.31 -12.89
N ALA A 329 -4.95 -11.75 -13.28
CA ALA A 329 -4.25 -12.15 -14.47
C ALA A 329 -2.75 -12.22 -14.20
N PHE A 330 -2.03 -13.09 -14.90
CA PHE A 330 -0.58 -13.16 -14.78
C PHE A 330 0.07 -13.64 -16.08
N THR A 331 1.38 -13.44 -16.21
CA THR A 331 2.20 -14.08 -17.24
C THR A 331 3.55 -14.48 -16.66
N GLY A 332 4.20 -15.47 -17.29
CA GLY A 332 5.44 -16.06 -16.81
C GLY A 332 5.48 -17.59 -16.88
N SER A 333 6.62 -18.15 -16.47
CA SER A 333 6.97 -19.58 -16.54
C SER A 333 6.72 -20.35 -15.24
N ALA A 334 5.93 -19.79 -14.31
CA ALA A 334 5.66 -20.37 -13.00
C ALA A 334 4.91 -21.71 -13.06
N THR A 335 5.06 -22.52 -12.01
CA THR A 335 4.40 -23.82 -11.84
C THR A 335 3.24 -23.71 -10.86
N VAL A 336 2.07 -24.23 -11.25
CA VAL A 336 0.86 -24.28 -10.40
C VAL A 336 1.18 -24.94 -9.05
N GLY A 337 0.65 -24.39 -7.96
CA GLY A 337 0.85 -24.93 -6.62
C GLY A 337 2.21 -24.61 -5.97
N SER A 338 3.14 -23.94 -6.68
CA SER A 338 4.47 -23.60 -6.16
C SER A 338 4.70 -22.10 -6.08
N ALA A 339 4.40 -21.51 -4.92
CA ALA A 339 4.48 -20.06 -4.68
C ALA A 339 5.85 -19.47 -5.05
N SER A 340 6.95 -20.16 -4.74
CA SER A 340 8.31 -19.67 -5.01
C SER A 340 8.66 -19.53 -6.49
N THR A 341 7.88 -20.14 -7.39
CA THR A 341 8.11 -20.06 -8.84
C THR A 341 7.44 -18.85 -9.51
N PHE A 342 6.51 -18.18 -8.82
CA PHE A 342 5.88 -16.97 -9.32
C PHE A 342 6.75 -15.75 -9.01
N LEU A 343 6.77 -14.74 -9.89
CA LEU A 343 7.53 -13.49 -9.69
C LEU A 343 9.01 -13.76 -9.35
N ALA A 344 9.62 -14.74 -10.01
CA ALA A 344 10.98 -15.20 -9.74
C ALA A 344 11.96 -14.93 -10.89
N SER A 345 11.44 -14.54 -12.06
CA SER A 345 12.21 -14.33 -13.27
C SER A 345 11.75 -13.08 -14.01
N ASN A 346 12.62 -12.51 -14.85
CA ASN A 346 12.26 -11.40 -15.74
C ASN A 346 10.99 -11.74 -16.54
N SER A 347 10.16 -10.73 -16.78
CA SER A 347 8.91 -10.76 -17.53
C SER A 347 7.81 -11.58 -16.85
N ASN A 348 8.04 -12.00 -15.60
CA ASN A 348 6.96 -12.41 -14.73
C ASN A 348 6.15 -11.17 -14.35
N TYR A 349 4.84 -11.30 -14.41
CA TYR A 349 3.92 -10.21 -14.15
C TYR A 349 2.62 -10.75 -13.59
N VAL A 350 2.00 -10.00 -12.70
CA VAL A 350 0.66 -10.26 -12.18
C VAL A 350 -0.13 -8.95 -12.09
N ARG A 351 -1.44 -9.05 -12.29
CA ARG A 351 -2.38 -7.94 -12.15
C ARG A 351 -3.66 -8.34 -11.44
N ILE A 352 -4.16 -7.44 -10.59
CA ILE A 352 -5.55 -7.40 -10.11
C ILE A 352 -6.24 -6.23 -10.82
N ASP A 353 -7.40 -6.47 -11.43
CA ASP A 353 -8.15 -5.48 -12.20
C ASP A 353 -9.66 -5.61 -11.91
N GLY A 354 -10.19 -4.68 -11.11
CA GLY A 354 -11.59 -4.60 -10.70
C GLY A 354 -12.27 -3.29 -11.14
N PRO A 355 -13.51 -3.03 -10.71
CA PRO A 355 -14.21 -1.81 -11.09
C PRO A 355 -13.50 -0.54 -10.60
N HIS A 356 -13.03 -0.52 -9.34
CA HIS A 356 -12.17 0.55 -8.83
C HIS A 356 -10.69 0.18 -8.83
N VAL A 357 -10.30 -1.05 -8.47
CA VAL A 357 -8.88 -1.39 -8.25
C VAL A 357 -8.10 -1.76 -9.52
N TRP A 358 -6.85 -1.32 -9.61
CA TRP A 358 -5.84 -1.80 -10.56
C TRP A 358 -4.48 -1.92 -9.86
N ILE A 359 -3.96 -3.14 -9.73
CA ILE A 359 -2.64 -3.37 -9.11
C ILE A 359 -1.81 -4.25 -10.02
N GLU A 360 -0.55 -3.88 -10.25
CA GLU A 360 0.41 -4.61 -11.07
C GLU A 360 1.69 -4.88 -10.30
N PHE A 361 2.30 -6.05 -10.53
CA PHE A 361 3.66 -6.35 -10.07
C PHE A 361 4.42 -6.99 -11.21
N ALA A 362 5.52 -6.35 -11.63
CA ALA A 362 6.35 -6.73 -12.76
C ALA A 362 7.79 -7.03 -12.31
N CYS A 363 8.39 -8.06 -12.89
CA CYS A 363 9.78 -8.44 -12.67
C CYS A 363 10.63 -8.02 -13.88
N GLN A 364 11.54 -7.08 -13.68
CA GLN A 364 12.53 -6.66 -14.67
C GLN A 364 13.91 -7.26 -14.40
N THR A 365 14.80 -7.21 -15.39
CA THR A 365 16.24 -7.39 -15.16
C THR A 365 16.78 -6.19 -14.39
N GLY A 366 17.61 -6.41 -13.37
CA GLY A 366 18.28 -5.34 -12.64
C GLY A 366 19.15 -4.45 -13.52
N VAL A 367 19.18 -3.16 -13.21
CA VAL A 367 20.00 -2.15 -13.89
C VAL A 367 21.39 -2.09 -13.25
N VAL A 368 21.45 -2.04 -11.92
CA VAL A 368 22.71 -2.01 -11.13
C VAL A 368 23.20 -3.42 -10.84
N PHE A 369 22.29 -4.37 -10.66
CA PHE A 369 22.54 -5.79 -10.44
C PHE A 369 21.90 -6.64 -11.55
N PRO A 370 22.50 -6.74 -12.76
CA PRO A 370 21.88 -7.41 -13.92
C PRO A 370 21.60 -8.91 -13.75
N SER A 371 22.18 -9.55 -12.74
CA SER A 371 21.91 -10.95 -12.38
C SER A 371 20.73 -11.12 -11.41
N GLN A 372 20.14 -10.03 -10.93
CA GLN A 372 19.03 -10.02 -9.98
C GLN A 372 17.76 -9.44 -10.61
N ILE A 373 16.63 -9.67 -9.94
CA ILE A 373 15.35 -9.10 -10.35
C ILE A 373 15.18 -7.71 -9.73
N HIS A 374 14.73 -6.78 -10.57
CA HIS A 374 14.28 -5.45 -10.17
C HIS A 374 12.74 -5.45 -10.24
N TYR A 375 12.10 -5.26 -9.10
CA TYR A 375 10.65 -5.25 -9.01
C TYR A 375 10.08 -3.87 -9.30
N HIS A 376 9.05 -3.81 -10.12
CA HIS A 376 8.21 -2.63 -10.31
C HIS A 376 6.79 -3.00 -9.92
N SER A 377 6.11 -2.11 -9.22
CA SER A 377 4.72 -2.31 -8.86
C SER A 377 3.95 -1.01 -8.85
N VAL A 378 2.69 -1.10 -9.23
CA VAL A 378 1.78 0.02 -9.38
C VAL A 378 0.46 -0.32 -8.70
N TRP A 379 -0.08 0.62 -7.94
CA TRP A 379 -1.48 0.62 -7.54
C TRP A 379 -2.17 1.88 -8.04
N ARG A 380 -3.27 1.67 -8.76
CA ARG A 380 -4.13 2.70 -9.35
C ARG A 380 -5.58 2.39 -9.12
N ASP A 381 -6.37 3.44 -9.26
CA ASP A 381 -7.82 3.34 -9.21
C ASP A 381 -8.42 3.69 -10.58
N HIS A 382 -9.48 3.04 -11.02
CA HIS A 382 -10.14 3.38 -12.30
C HIS A 382 -11.04 4.61 -12.20
N VAL A 383 -11.42 5.02 -11.00
CA VAL A 383 -12.46 6.05 -10.77
C VAL A 383 -11.92 7.27 -10.05
N SER A 384 -11.05 7.08 -9.07
CA SER A 384 -10.55 8.15 -8.17
C SER A 384 -9.08 8.52 -8.39
N ASP A 385 -8.45 8.00 -9.45
CA ASP A 385 -7.03 8.23 -9.73
C ASP A 385 -6.68 9.71 -9.85
N TYR A 386 -5.59 10.13 -9.21
CA TYR A 386 -5.20 11.55 -9.07
C TYR A 386 -6.30 12.41 -8.42
N GLY A 387 -7.28 11.81 -7.72
CA GLY A 387 -8.51 12.49 -7.26
C GLY A 387 -9.39 13.01 -8.39
N VAL A 388 -9.21 12.44 -9.59
CA VAL A 388 -9.72 12.85 -10.91
C VAL A 388 -9.87 14.36 -11.05
N ASP A 389 -8.74 15.02 -11.01
CA ASP A 389 -8.62 16.48 -11.19
C ASP A 389 -9.26 17.31 -10.08
N LEU A 390 -9.16 16.78 -8.86
CA LEU A 390 -9.67 17.37 -7.61
C LEU A 390 -11.20 17.53 -7.58
N ALA A 391 -11.89 16.92 -8.55
CA ALA A 391 -13.33 16.89 -8.64
C ALA A 391 -13.95 15.68 -7.94
N GLY A 392 -13.14 14.68 -7.56
CA GLY A 392 -13.57 13.43 -6.94
C GLY A 392 -14.46 13.59 -5.69
N SER A 393 -15.20 12.52 -5.40
CA SER A 393 -15.95 12.33 -4.16
C SER A 393 -15.06 11.71 -3.08
N SER A 394 -15.40 11.85 -1.81
CA SER A 394 -14.56 11.32 -0.74
C SER A 394 -14.60 9.81 -0.65
N ILE A 395 -13.42 9.20 -0.54
CA ILE A 395 -13.23 7.75 -0.52
C ILE A 395 -13.90 7.11 0.69
N ASP A 396 -13.87 7.79 1.84
CA ASP A 396 -14.53 7.38 3.08
C ASP A 396 -16.07 7.50 3.04
N ASN A 397 -16.63 8.22 2.07
CA ASN A 397 -18.08 8.22 1.81
C ASN A 397 -18.48 7.27 0.68
N LEU A 398 -17.52 6.79 -0.13
CA LEU A 398 -17.78 5.88 -1.25
C LEU A 398 -17.95 4.42 -0.79
N SER A 399 -17.61 4.09 0.46
CA SER A 399 -17.71 2.75 1.00
C SER A 399 -17.85 2.74 2.53
N VAL A 400 -18.95 2.17 3.02
CA VAL A 400 -19.09 1.43 4.30
C VAL A 400 -18.99 2.13 5.67
N ASN A 401 -19.45 3.37 5.84
CA ASN A 401 -20.07 3.67 7.16
C ASN A 401 -21.30 2.76 7.42
N ASP A 402 -21.90 2.23 6.34
CA ASP A 402 -23.02 1.29 6.39
C ASP A 402 -22.62 -0.14 6.83
N VAL A 403 -21.57 -0.80 6.31
CA VAL A 403 -21.46 -2.28 6.46
C VAL A 403 -21.16 -2.77 7.88
N SER A 404 -20.42 -2.00 8.71
CA SER A 404 -20.12 -2.43 10.10
C SER A 404 -21.32 -2.25 11.07
N LEU A 405 -22.20 -1.28 10.80
CA LEU A 405 -23.47 -1.07 11.51
C LEU A 405 -24.57 -1.98 10.94
N VAL A 406 -24.68 -2.07 9.62
CA VAL A 406 -25.73 -2.82 8.90
C VAL A 406 -25.69 -4.31 9.20
N SER A 407 -24.50 -4.92 9.34
CA SER A 407 -24.39 -6.34 9.67
C SER A 407 -24.90 -6.69 11.09
N LYS A 408 -25.04 -5.69 11.98
CA LYS A 408 -25.42 -5.88 13.39
C LYS A 408 -26.78 -5.29 13.73
N ILE A 409 -27.34 -4.45 12.86
CA ILE A 409 -28.62 -3.80 13.07
C ILE A 409 -29.72 -4.52 12.28
N LYS A 410 -30.76 -4.95 12.99
CA LYS A 410 -31.97 -5.58 12.39
C LYS A 410 -33.17 -4.65 12.57
N ILE A 411 -33.94 -4.46 11.51
CA ILE A 411 -35.13 -3.59 11.49
C ILE A 411 -36.35 -4.43 11.15
N TYR A 412 -37.33 -4.46 12.04
CA TYR A 412 -38.52 -5.32 11.92
C TYR A 412 -39.72 -4.80 12.73
N PRO A 413 -40.95 -5.24 12.42
CA PRO A 413 -41.32 -5.89 11.16
C PRO A 413 -41.17 -4.91 9.99
N ASN A 414 -40.85 -5.42 8.81
CA ASN A 414 -40.89 -4.65 7.56
C ASN A 414 -41.61 -5.50 6.51
N PRO A 415 -42.86 -5.17 6.11
CA PRO A 415 -43.59 -3.94 6.43
C PRO A 415 -44.11 -3.84 7.90
N THR A 416 -44.31 -2.62 8.41
CA THR A 416 -44.84 -2.32 9.76
C THR A 416 -46.18 -1.58 9.74
N THR A 417 -46.96 -1.70 10.83
CA THR A 417 -48.19 -0.92 11.07
C THR A 417 -47.95 0.19 12.09
N ASP A 418 -47.55 -0.15 13.32
CA ASP A 418 -47.61 0.81 14.44
C ASP A 418 -46.25 1.06 15.08
N VAL A 419 -45.38 0.05 15.11
CA VAL A 419 -44.07 0.11 15.77
C VAL A 419 -43.01 -0.48 14.85
N LEU A 420 -41.94 0.29 14.63
CA LEU A 420 -40.71 -0.19 14.01
C LEU A 420 -39.69 -0.48 15.11
N SER A 421 -39.32 -1.74 15.25
CA SER A 421 -38.28 -2.19 16.18
C SER A 421 -36.94 -2.25 15.46
N ILE A 422 -35.91 -1.73 16.13
CA ILE A 422 -34.55 -1.68 15.63
C ILE A 422 -33.65 -2.28 16.71
N SER A 423 -33.00 -3.41 16.44
CA SER A 423 -32.09 -4.07 17.39
C SER A 423 -30.65 -3.98 16.91
N ASN A 424 -29.71 -3.82 17.83
CA ASN A 424 -28.27 -3.78 17.58
C ASN A 424 -27.56 -4.84 18.45
N GLU A 425 -26.85 -5.77 17.81
CA GLU A 425 -26.10 -6.84 18.49
C GLU A 425 -24.93 -6.30 19.36
N SER A 426 -24.43 -5.10 19.07
CA SER A 426 -23.35 -4.45 19.84
C SER A 426 -23.83 -3.40 20.84
N SER A 427 -25.15 -3.22 21.01
CA SER A 427 -25.78 -2.12 21.76
C SER A 427 -25.52 -0.73 21.16
N PHE A 428 -26.48 0.18 21.37
CA PHE A 428 -26.36 1.59 21.05
C PHE A 428 -25.66 2.35 22.18
N THR A 429 -24.78 3.29 21.82
CA THR A 429 -24.11 4.20 22.75
C THR A 429 -24.48 5.64 22.39
N ASN A 430 -25.61 6.13 22.91
CA ASN A 430 -26.11 7.48 22.64
C ASN A 430 -26.49 7.74 21.16
N ALA A 431 -27.15 6.77 20.54
CA ALA A 431 -27.54 6.81 19.14
C ALA A 431 -28.68 7.80 18.84
N ASN A 432 -28.67 8.36 17.64
CA ASN A 432 -29.71 9.21 17.06
C ASN A 432 -30.40 8.51 15.88
N PHE A 433 -31.72 8.63 15.84
CA PHE A 433 -32.58 8.05 14.81
C PHE A 433 -33.36 9.16 14.14
N SER A 434 -33.48 9.11 12.82
CA SER A 434 -34.38 9.98 12.06
C SER A 434 -35.10 9.22 10.96
N ILE A 435 -36.40 9.44 10.81
CA ILE A 435 -37.21 8.88 9.72
C ILE A 435 -37.53 9.99 8.72
N THR A 436 -37.28 9.76 7.45
CA THR A 436 -37.63 10.66 6.34
C THR A 436 -38.62 10.00 5.38
N ASP A 437 -39.46 10.80 4.74
CA ASP A 437 -40.23 10.36 3.57
C ASP A 437 -39.33 10.29 2.32
N ILE A 438 -39.90 9.83 1.19
CA ILE A 438 -39.16 9.69 -0.08
C ILE A 438 -38.68 11.02 -0.69
N THR A 439 -39.21 12.16 -0.22
CA THR A 439 -38.78 13.49 -0.68
C THR A 439 -37.67 14.06 0.19
N GLY A 440 -37.17 13.29 1.17
CA GLY A 440 -36.08 13.66 2.06
C GLY A 440 -36.51 14.49 3.28
N ARG A 441 -37.82 14.73 3.45
CA ARG A 441 -38.33 15.50 4.60
C ARG A 441 -38.32 14.63 5.85
N THR A 442 -37.68 15.09 6.92
CA THR A 442 -37.68 14.41 8.21
C THR A 442 -39.05 14.48 8.88
N ILE A 443 -39.60 13.33 9.24
CA ILE A 443 -40.92 13.18 9.86
C ILE A 443 -40.81 12.89 11.35
N LEU A 444 -39.85 12.06 11.76
CA LEU A 444 -39.64 11.68 13.16
C LEU A 444 -38.15 11.72 13.53
N LYS A 445 -37.87 12.05 14.79
CA LYS A 445 -36.53 11.97 15.38
C LYS A 445 -36.59 11.34 16.77
N LYS A 446 -35.55 10.61 17.13
CA LYS A 446 -35.33 10.09 18.49
C LYS A 446 -33.84 10.14 18.78
N SER A 447 -33.45 10.76 19.89
CA SER A 447 -32.05 10.99 20.24
C SER A 447 -31.69 10.31 21.55
N ALA A 448 -30.39 10.17 21.80
CA ALA A 448 -29.83 9.64 23.03
C ALA A 448 -30.36 8.24 23.39
N VAL A 449 -30.41 7.36 22.41
CA VAL A 449 -30.83 5.97 22.59
C VAL A 449 -29.62 5.11 22.98
N SER A 450 -29.76 4.34 24.05
CA SER A 450 -28.74 3.39 24.50
C SER A 450 -29.34 2.02 24.77
N GLY A 451 -28.52 0.97 24.69
CA GLY A 451 -28.93 -0.43 24.90
C GLY A 451 -29.13 -1.22 23.60
N THR A 452 -29.66 -2.44 23.67
CA THR A 452 -29.66 -3.38 22.52
C THR A 452 -30.81 -3.19 21.54
N SER A 453 -31.81 -2.36 21.85
CA SER A 453 -32.95 -2.15 20.96
C SER A 453 -33.63 -0.79 21.14
N ALA A 454 -34.32 -0.36 20.10
CA ALA A 454 -35.11 0.86 20.05
C ALA A 454 -36.45 0.57 19.38
N ASN A 455 -37.53 0.99 20.01
CA ASN A 455 -38.86 0.99 19.40
C ASN A 455 -39.23 2.42 18.99
N ILE A 456 -39.68 2.58 17.74
CA ILE A 456 -40.15 3.84 17.17
C ILE A 456 -41.62 3.68 16.81
N ASN A 457 -42.48 4.53 17.40
CA ASN A 457 -43.89 4.58 17.04
C ASN A 457 -44.03 5.26 15.67
N VAL A 458 -44.57 4.52 14.71
CA VAL A 458 -44.81 4.95 13.32
C VAL A 458 -46.29 4.90 12.95
N ALA A 459 -47.20 4.70 13.92
CA ALA A 459 -48.64 4.59 13.69
C ALA A 459 -49.24 5.82 13.02
N SER A 460 -48.70 7.01 13.31
CA SER A 460 -49.15 8.28 12.73
C SER A 460 -48.67 8.53 11.30
N LEU A 461 -47.79 7.68 10.75
CA LEU A 461 -47.29 7.82 9.39
C LEU A 461 -48.34 7.34 8.38
N SER A 462 -48.52 8.10 7.30
CA SER A 462 -49.32 7.65 6.16
C SER A 462 -48.72 6.39 5.54
N LYS A 463 -49.55 5.55 4.90
CA LYS A 463 -49.09 4.37 4.15
C LYS A 463 -48.07 4.79 3.08
N GLY A 464 -46.94 4.12 3.02
CA GLY A 464 -45.86 4.52 2.11
C GLY A 464 -44.48 3.93 2.42
N THR A 465 -43.50 4.36 1.65
CA THR A 465 -42.09 4.02 1.85
C THR A 465 -41.39 5.12 2.63
N TYR A 466 -40.57 4.72 3.61
CA TYR A 466 -39.79 5.63 4.43
C TYR A 466 -38.34 5.14 4.55
N ILE A 467 -37.44 6.06 4.90
CA ILE A 467 -36.04 5.77 5.18
C ILE A 467 -35.81 6.08 6.65
N VAL A 468 -35.20 5.15 7.38
CA VAL A 468 -34.66 5.39 8.72
C VAL A 468 -33.15 5.56 8.61
N LYS A 469 -32.63 6.64 9.17
CA LYS A 469 -31.21 6.89 9.40
C LYS A 469 -30.89 6.68 10.88
N ILE A 470 -29.80 5.98 11.17
CA ILE A 470 -29.31 5.69 12.51
C ILE A 470 -27.89 6.21 12.58
N GLU A 471 -27.57 7.02 13.57
CA GLU A 471 -26.24 7.58 13.83
C GLU A 471 -25.80 7.16 15.23
N ASP A 472 -24.69 6.44 15.34
CA ASP A 472 -24.18 5.90 16.61
C ASP A 472 -22.65 5.96 16.61
N GLU A 473 -22.05 6.52 17.67
CA GLU A 473 -20.59 6.67 17.80
C GLU A 473 -19.88 7.26 16.56
N GLY A 474 -20.50 8.25 15.92
CA GLY A 474 -19.95 8.92 14.71
C GLY A 474 -20.11 8.12 13.42
N LYS A 475 -20.67 6.92 13.47
CA LYS A 475 -21.02 6.10 12.31
C LYS A 475 -22.49 6.28 11.98
N SER A 476 -22.86 6.12 10.71
CA SER A 476 -24.26 6.22 10.30
C SER A 476 -24.65 5.10 9.36
N MET A 477 -25.89 4.60 9.48
CA MET A 477 -26.49 3.74 8.49
C MET A 477 -27.89 4.20 8.07
N THR A 478 -28.31 3.79 6.87
CA THR A 478 -29.69 3.98 6.41
C THR A 478 -30.37 2.68 6.04
N SER A 479 -31.69 2.61 6.23
CA SER A 479 -32.49 1.46 5.79
C SER A 479 -33.90 1.88 5.40
N LYS A 480 -34.45 1.17 4.42
CA LYS A 480 -35.80 1.42 3.90
C LYS A 480 -36.81 0.51 4.61
N PHE A 481 -37.95 1.08 5.01
CA PHE A 481 -39.10 0.29 5.49
C PHE A 481 -40.42 0.74 4.86
N ILE A 482 -41.40 -0.15 4.89
CA ILE A 482 -42.73 0.06 4.33
C ILE A 482 -43.76 0.18 5.47
N LYS A 483 -44.52 1.28 5.48
CA LYS A 483 -45.67 1.50 6.38
C LYS A 483 -46.96 1.04 5.68
N LYS A 484 -47.69 0.12 6.31
CA LYS A 484 -48.98 -0.42 5.85
C LYS A 484 -50.19 0.40 6.28
#